data_AF-A0A1F9VL03-F1
#
_entry.id   AF-A0A1F9VL03-F1
#
_cell.length_a   1.000
_cell.length_b   1.000
_cell.length_c   1.000
_cell.angle_alpha   90.00
_cell.angle_beta   90.00
_cell.angle_gamma   90.00
#
_symmetry.space_group_name_H-M   'P 1'
#
loop_
_entity.id
_entity.type
_entity.pdbx_description
1 polymer ?
#
loop_
_entity_poly.entity_id
_entity_poly.type
_entity_poly.pdbx_seq_one_letter_code
_entity_poly.pdbx_strand_id
1 'polypeptide(L)'
;MAELKRYFLKFMDFFSDSDNPEEPFYDPSHFGAMIVLTIAGISVLFWLLWTLLVFGGGIQAKVVPFLSVVFTSRTFSDFGYIGYPYEMGVFEGWIANLVALLFFAAFSALAWYAYNKTLPPRKDN
;
A
#
# COMPACT_ATOMS: atom_id res chain seq x y z
N MET A 1 -4.68 29.02 -30.89
CA MET A 1 -5.88 28.52 -30.15
C MET A 1 -6.47 27.25 -30.76
N ALA A 2 -6.60 27.11 -32.08
CA ALA A 2 -7.17 25.91 -32.72
C ALA A 2 -6.39 24.62 -32.44
N GLU A 3 -5.05 24.66 -32.51
CA GLU A 3 -4.18 23.51 -32.21
C GLU A 3 -4.28 23.04 -30.75
N LEU A 4 -4.31 23.98 -29.79
CA LEU A 4 -4.46 23.67 -28.36
C LEU A 4 -5.79 22.94 -28.08
N LYS A 5 -6.88 23.41 -28.71
CA LYS A 5 -8.20 22.76 -28.62
C LYS A 5 -8.18 21.34 -29.18
N ARG A 6 -7.43 21.10 -30.27
CA ARG A 6 -7.27 19.78 -30.88
C ARG A 6 -6.49 18.80 -30.01
N TYR A 7 -5.41 19.25 -29.37
CA TYR A 7 -4.68 18.42 -28.41
C TYR A 7 -5.49 18.13 -27.15
N PHE A 8 -6.24 19.13 -26.67
CA PHE A 8 -7.14 18.95 -25.54
C PHE A 8 -8.26 17.93 -25.83
N LEU A 9 -8.86 18.00 -27.03
CA LEU A 9 -9.87 17.03 -27.45
C LEU A 9 -9.29 15.62 -27.57
N LYS A 10 -8.10 15.45 -28.15
CA LYS A 10 -7.43 14.13 -28.20
C LYS A 10 -7.05 13.58 -26.82
N PHE A 11 -6.67 14.46 -25.91
CA PHE A 11 -6.41 14.10 -24.52
C PHE A 11 -7.69 13.64 -23.85
N MET A 12 -8.80 14.36 -24.04
CA MET A 12 -10.11 13.92 -23.53
C MET A 12 -10.57 12.60 -24.16
N ASP A 13 -10.36 12.41 -25.46
CA ASP A 13 -10.71 11.20 -26.19
C ASP A 13 -9.91 9.97 -25.70
N PHE A 14 -8.69 10.20 -25.20
CA PHE A 14 -7.90 9.16 -24.53
C PHE A 14 -8.49 8.73 -23.17
N PHE A 15 -9.26 9.60 -22.51
CA PHE A 15 -9.95 9.32 -21.25
C PHE A 15 -11.43 9.00 -21.43
N SER A 16 -11.98 9.10 -22.64
CA SER A 16 -13.34 8.64 -22.90
C SER A 16 -13.30 7.14 -23.12
N ASP A 17 -13.85 6.40 -22.17
CA ASP A 17 -14.25 5.02 -22.44
C ASP A 17 -15.32 5.03 -23.55
N SER A 18 -15.26 4.05 -24.44
CA SER A 18 -16.29 3.86 -25.46
C SER A 18 -17.61 3.59 -24.77
N ASP A 19 -18.67 4.35 -25.09
CA ASP A 19 -20.04 4.11 -24.59
C ASP A 19 -20.41 2.65 -24.84
N ASN A 20 -20.25 1.80 -23.82
CA ASN A 20 -20.57 0.39 -23.92
C ASN A 20 -22.02 0.23 -23.46
N PRO A 21 -22.95 -0.16 -24.35
CA PRO A 21 -24.35 -0.35 -23.97
C PRO A 21 -24.59 -1.47 -22.95
N GLU A 22 -23.57 -2.29 -22.64
CA GLU A 22 -23.58 -3.27 -21.53
C GLU A 22 -23.05 -2.70 -20.21
N GLU A 23 -22.75 -1.40 -20.12
CA GLU A 23 -22.26 -0.81 -18.88
C GLU A 23 -23.28 -0.95 -17.73
N PRO A 24 -22.85 -1.39 -16.54
CA PRO A 24 -23.72 -1.46 -15.39
C PRO A 24 -24.28 -0.08 -15.05
N PHE A 25 -25.59 0.04 -14.91
CA PHE A 25 -26.22 1.26 -14.41
C PHE A 25 -25.86 1.43 -12.92
N TYR A 26 -24.98 2.37 -12.61
CA TYR A 26 -24.60 2.69 -11.24
C TYR A 26 -25.69 3.54 -10.58
N ASP A 27 -26.33 3.02 -9.53
CA ASP A 27 -27.18 3.86 -8.70
C ASP A 27 -26.33 4.82 -7.84
N PRO A 28 -26.90 5.92 -7.32
CA PRO A 28 -26.17 6.87 -6.48
C PRO A 28 -25.54 6.24 -5.23
N SER A 29 -26.10 5.12 -4.73
CA SER A 29 -25.58 4.41 -3.56
C SER A 29 -24.29 3.65 -3.88
N HIS A 30 -24.17 3.07 -5.09
CA HIS A 30 -22.93 2.44 -5.55
C HIS A 30 -21.83 3.49 -5.70
N PHE A 31 -22.14 4.65 -6.27
CA PHE A 31 -21.17 5.75 -6.38
C PHE A 31 -20.71 6.23 -4.99
N GLY A 32 -21.64 6.44 -4.07
CA GLY A 32 -21.33 6.79 -2.68
C GLY A 32 -20.49 5.72 -1.97
N ALA A 33 -20.83 4.45 -2.14
CA ALA A 33 -20.08 3.33 -1.58
C ALA A 33 -18.65 3.27 -2.11
N MET A 34 -18.44 3.50 -3.41
CA MET A 34 -17.11 3.53 -4.02
C MET A 34 -16.24 4.63 -3.41
N ILE A 35 -16.77 5.84 -3.23
CA ILE A 35 -16.03 6.94 -2.58
C ILE A 35 -15.59 6.54 -1.17
N VAL A 36 -16.52 5.98 -0.37
CA VAL A 36 -16.22 5.56 1.01
C VAL A 36 -15.17 4.45 1.03
N LEU A 37 -15.31 3.44 0.16
CA LEU A 37 -14.36 2.34 0.06
C LEU A 37 -12.98 2.82 -0.38
N THR A 38 -12.91 3.77 -1.32
CA THR A 38 -11.64 4.37 -1.75
C THR A 38 -10.96 5.12 -0.61
N ILE A 39 -11.68 5.98 0.10
CA ILE A 39 -11.13 6.73 1.25
C ILE A 39 -10.67 5.77 2.34
N ALA A 40 -11.47 4.75 2.65
CA ALA A 40 -11.11 3.72 3.63
C ALA A 40 -9.85 2.95 3.19
N GLY A 41 -9.77 2.54 1.92
CA GLY A 41 -8.60 1.86 1.36
C GLY A 41 -7.33 2.69 1.43
N ILE A 42 -7.39 3.98 1.05
CA ILE A 42 -6.27 4.91 1.18
C ILE A 42 -5.86 5.06 2.65
N SER A 43 -6.82 5.20 3.55
CA SER A 43 -6.55 5.37 4.98
C SER A 43 -5.85 4.14 5.57
N VAL A 44 -6.31 2.93 5.22
CA VAL A 44 -5.67 1.67 5.62
C VAL A 44 -4.26 1.57 5.06
N LEU A 45 -4.07 1.86 3.77
CA LEU A 45 -2.75 1.84 3.13
C LEU A 45 -1.78 2.83 3.78
N PHE A 46 -2.25 4.05 4.04
CA PHE A 46 -1.47 5.06 4.75
C PHE A 46 -1.03 4.54 6.12
N TRP A 47 -1.96 4.01 6.92
CA TRP A 47 -1.65 3.56 8.27
C TRP A 47 -0.67 2.37 8.28
N LEU A 48 -0.86 1.42 7.37
CA LEU A 48 0.03 0.27 7.22
C LEU A 48 1.44 0.68 6.78
N LEU A 49 1.54 1.53 5.75
CA LEU A 49 2.84 1.98 5.24
C LEU A 49 3.56 2.89 6.22
N TRP A 50 2.83 3.82 6.87
CA TRP A 50 3.42 4.68 7.90
C TRP A 50 3.91 3.87 9.09
N THR A 51 3.11 2.88 9.55
CA THR A 51 3.53 1.99 10.64
C THR A 51 4.71 1.13 10.23
N LEU A 52 4.75 0.63 8.99
CA LEU A 52 5.84 -0.21 8.51
C LEU A 52 7.16 0.57 8.31
N LEU A 53 7.08 1.78 7.77
CA LEU A 53 8.23 2.53 7.27
C LEU A 53 8.66 3.69 8.17
N VAL A 54 7.81 4.21 9.05
CA VAL A 54 8.08 5.43 9.82
C VAL A 54 8.01 5.19 11.32
N PHE A 55 6.96 4.52 11.80
CA PHE A 55 6.76 4.26 13.23
C PHE A 55 7.95 3.51 13.85
N GLY A 56 8.48 4.02 14.97
CA GLY A 56 9.65 3.45 15.66
C GLY A 56 10.91 3.43 14.79
N GLY A 57 11.05 4.34 13.83
CA GLY A 57 12.16 4.36 12.87
C GLY A 57 11.99 3.43 11.66
N GLY A 58 10.85 2.74 11.57
CA GLY A 58 10.51 1.82 10.49
C GLY A 58 11.28 0.50 10.53
N ILE A 59 10.88 -0.40 9.63
CA ILE A 59 11.48 -1.73 9.51
C ILE A 59 12.90 -1.67 8.92
N GLN A 60 13.17 -0.70 8.04
CA GLN A 60 14.47 -0.56 7.38
C GLN A 60 15.61 -0.32 8.39
N ALA A 61 15.36 0.47 9.45
CA ALA A 61 16.34 0.75 10.49
C ALA A 61 16.71 -0.51 11.30
N LYS A 62 15.84 -1.52 11.30
CA LYS A 62 16.00 -2.76 12.08
C LYS A 62 16.75 -3.86 11.31
N VAL A 63 16.89 -3.74 9.98
CA VAL A 63 17.49 -4.79 9.14
C VAL A 63 18.96 -5.03 9.50
N VAL A 64 19.79 -3.98 9.48
CA VAL A 64 21.23 -4.12 9.75
C VAL A 64 21.51 -4.58 11.19
N PRO A 65 20.88 -4.02 12.24
CA PRO A 65 20.96 -4.55 13.60
C PRO A 65 20.55 -6.02 13.70
N PHE A 66 19.44 -6.41 13.07
CA PHE A 66 18.98 -7.79 13.07
C PHE A 66 20.01 -8.73 12.43
N LEU A 67 20.56 -8.37 11.26
CA LEU A 67 21.62 -9.15 10.63
C LEU A 67 22.89 -9.21 11.49
N SER A 68 23.21 -8.13 12.20
CA SER A 68 24.33 -8.12 13.15
C SER A 68 24.11 -9.13 14.28
N VAL A 69 22.90 -9.23 14.83
CA VAL A 69 22.57 -10.24 15.85
C VAL A 69 22.65 -11.67 15.28
N VAL A 70 22.22 -11.88 14.05
CA VAL A 70 22.22 -13.22 13.42
C VAL A 70 23.62 -13.70 13.05
N PHE A 71 24.47 -12.81 12.52
CA PHE A 71 25.76 -13.16 11.92
C PHE A 71 26.97 -12.82 12.78
N THR A 72 26.80 -12.15 13.92
CA THR A 72 27.90 -11.77 14.81
C THR A 72 27.59 -12.15 16.26
N SER A 73 28.51 -11.89 17.19
CA SER A 73 28.30 -12.11 18.62
C SER A 73 27.42 -11.05 19.30
N ARG A 74 26.84 -10.12 18.53
CA ARG A 74 25.91 -9.10 19.04
C ARG A 74 24.58 -9.73 19.46
N THR A 75 23.94 -9.12 20.44
CA THR A 75 22.67 -9.55 21.02
C THR A 75 21.59 -8.49 20.85
N PHE A 76 20.31 -8.85 20.98
CA PHE A 76 19.21 -7.88 20.94
C PHE A 76 19.34 -6.80 22.02
N SER A 77 19.95 -7.12 23.17
CA SER A 77 20.25 -6.16 24.24
C SER A 77 21.29 -5.11 23.86
N ASP A 78 22.15 -5.37 22.86
CA ASP A 78 23.13 -4.39 22.39
C ASP A 78 22.51 -3.27 21.56
N PHE A 79 21.28 -3.47 21.07
CA PHE A 79 20.54 -2.52 20.23
C PHE A 79 19.29 -1.96 20.93
N GLY A 80 18.73 -2.72 21.88
CA GLY A 80 17.87 -2.26 22.98
C GLY A 80 16.56 -1.53 22.62
N TYR A 81 15.77 -1.30 23.67
CA TYR A 81 14.71 -0.28 23.72
C TYR A 81 15.28 0.96 24.43
N ILE A 82 14.64 2.13 24.29
CA ILE A 82 15.05 3.34 25.02
C ILE A 82 15.05 3.05 26.53
N GLY A 83 16.17 3.33 27.20
CA GLY A 83 16.38 3.09 28.63
C GLY A 83 17.02 1.74 28.98
N TYR A 84 18.36 1.73 29.01
CA TYR A 84 19.28 0.79 29.69
C TYR A 84 19.57 -0.61 29.06
N PRO A 85 20.85 -1.04 28.92
CA PRO A 85 22.11 -0.32 29.18
C PRO A 85 22.75 0.34 27.94
N TYR A 86 22.22 0.14 26.72
CA TYR A 86 22.75 0.75 25.49
C TYR A 86 21.59 1.33 24.65
N GLU A 87 21.36 2.64 24.78
CA GLU A 87 20.22 3.39 24.23
C GLU A 87 20.36 3.68 22.72
N MET A 88 20.29 2.66 21.86
CA MET A 88 20.04 2.94 20.44
C MET A 88 18.56 2.92 20.08
N GLY A 89 17.70 2.30 20.90
CA GLY A 89 16.25 2.29 20.70
C GLY A 89 15.80 1.67 19.37
N VAL A 90 16.67 0.90 18.71
CA VAL A 90 16.48 0.57 17.28
C VAL A 90 15.33 -0.38 17.05
N PHE A 91 15.05 -1.24 18.05
CA PHE A 91 13.93 -2.17 18.00
C PHE A 91 12.62 -1.58 18.53
N GLU A 92 12.55 -0.27 18.78
CA GLU A 92 11.29 0.37 19.15
C GLU A 92 10.23 0.16 18.06
N GLY A 93 9.02 -0.23 18.48
CA GLY A 93 7.90 -0.50 17.57
C GLY A 93 8.06 -1.72 16.65
N TRP A 94 9.06 -2.61 16.86
CA TRP A 94 9.30 -3.74 15.94
C TRP A 94 8.09 -4.67 15.76
N ILE A 95 7.34 -4.95 16.83
CA ILE A 95 6.10 -5.75 16.75
C ILE A 95 5.08 -5.06 15.85
N ALA A 96 4.91 -3.75 16.00
CA ALA A 96 3.99 -2.97 15.17
C ALA A 96 4.43 -2.98 13.70
N ASN A 97 5.74 -2.84 13.42
CA ASN A 97 6.26 -2.94 12.05
C ASN A 97 5.98 -4.33 11.44
N LEU A 98 6.19 -5.41 12.21
CA LEU A 98 5.94 -6.79 11.73
C LEU A 98 4.45 -7.06 11.48
N VAL A 99 3.57 -6.62 12.39
CA VAL A 99 2.12 -6.74 12.21
C VAL A 99 1.67 -5.92 10.99
N ALA A 100 2.20 -4.71 10.82
CA ALA A 100 1.93 -3.89 9.65
C ALA A 100 2.41 -4.56 8.35
N LEU A 101 3.56 -5.22 8.35
CA LEU A 101 4.06 -5.98 7.19
C LEU A 101 3.10 -7.12 6.82
N LEU A 102 2.66 -7.90 7.81
CA LEU A 102 1.74 -9.01 7.60
C LEU A 102 0.40 -8.52 7.05
N PHE A 103 -0.17 -7.46 7.62
CA PHE A 103 -1.43 -6.89 7.15
C PHE A 103 -1.30 -6.21 5.79
N PHE A 104 -0.17 -5.56 5.50
CA PHE A 104 0.12 -5.01 4.18
C PHE A 104 0.20 -6.11 3.11
N ALA A 105 0.87 -7.22 3.40
CA ALA A 105 0.93 -8.37 2.51
C ALA A 105 -0.47 -8.98 2.28
N ALA A 106 -1.25 -9.17 3.35
CA ALA A 106 -2.61 -9.69 3.26
C ALA A 106 -3.54 -8.75 2.45
N PHE A 107 -3.49 -7.44 2.71
CA PHE A 107 -4.26 -6.45 1.97
C PHE A 107 -3.90 -6.44 0.49
N SER A 108 -2.60 -6.48 0.17
CA SER A 108 -2.10 -6.54 -1.21
C SER A 108 -2.55 -7.82 -1.92
N ALA A 109 -2.50 -8.97 -1.24
CA ALA A 109 -2.97 -10.24 -1.78
C ALA A 109 -4.49 -10.24 -2.03
N LEU A 110 -5.28 -9.66 -1.13
CA LEU A 110 -6.72 -9.50 -1.30
C LEU A 110 -7.05 -8.58 -2.48
N ALA A 111 -6.36 -7.44 -2.59
CA ALA A 111 -6.53 -6.52 -3.71
C ALA A 111 -6.18 -7.19 -5.05
N TRP A 112 -5.07 -7.92 -5.10
CA TRP A 112 -4.67 -8.71 -6.27
C TRP A 112 -5.69 -9.79 -6.62
N TYR A 113 -6.20 -10.50 -5.62
CA TYR A 113 -7.24 -11.51 -5.81
C TYR A 113 -8.54 -10.91 -6.37
N ALA A 114 -8.99 -9.80 -5.79
CA ALA A 114 -10.17 -9.09 -6.26
C ALA A 114 -9.99 -8.61 -7.71
N TYR A 115 -8.84 -8.00 -8.03
CA TYR A 115 -8.50 -7.54 -9.37
C TYR A 115 -8.56 -8.68 -10.41
N ASN A 116 -7.95 -9.83 -10.10
CA ASN A 116 -7.95 -10.97 -11.02
C ASN A 116 -9.33 -11.60 -11.21
N LYS A 117 -10.23 -11.51 -10.22
CA LYS A 117 -11.61 -11.97 -10.36
C LYS A 117 -12.46 -11.04 -11.23
N THR A 118 -12.09 -9.77 -11.33
CA THR A 118 -12.83 -8.78 -12.12
C THR A 118 -12.37 -8.68 -13.57
N LEU A 119 -11.24 -9.29 -13.93
CA LEU A 119 -10.77 -9.32 -15.32
C LEU A 119 -11.61 -10.29 -16.16
N PRO A 120 -12.02 -9.91 -17.39
CA PRO A 120 -12.65 -10.86 -18.31
C PRO A 120 -11.67 -12.01 -18.63
N PRO A 121 -12.19 -13.22 -18.95
CA PRO A 121 -11.32 -14.33 -19.33
C PRO A 121 -10.40 -13.90 -20.46
N ARG A 122 -9.11 -14.23 -20.33
CA ARG A 122 -8.10 -13.95 -21.34
C ARG A 122 -8.62 -14.48 -22.68
N LYS A 123 -8.76 -13.60 -23.69
CA LYS A 123 -8.98 -14.06 -25.07
C LYS A 123 -7.68 -14.71 -25.50
N ASP A 124 -7.67 -16.04 -25.43
CA ASP A 124 -6.63 -16.87 -26.01
C ASP A 124 -6.75 -16.67 -27.54
N ASN A 125 -5.67 -16.16 -28.16
CA ASN A 125 -5.57 -16.03 -29.61
C ASN A 125 -5.35 -17.40 -30.25
#